data_AF-A0A2J8RW59-F1
#
_entry.id   AF-A0A2J8RW59-F1
#
_cell.length_a   1.000
_cell.length_b   1.000
_cell.length_c   1.000
_cell.angle_alpha   90.00
_cell.angle_beta   90.00
_cell.angle_gamma   90.00
#
_symmetry.space_group_name_H-M   'P 1'
#
loop_
_entity.id
_entity.type
_entity.pdbx_description
1 polymer ?
#
loop_
_entity_poly.entity_id
_entity_poly.type
_entity_poly.pdbx_seq_one_letter_code
_entity_poly.pdbx_strand_id
1 'polypeptide(L)'
;MEVVKVGGPVYRIGVGGGAASSVQVQGDNTSDLDFGAVQRGDPEMEQKMNRVIRACVEAPEGNPICSLHDQGAGGNGNVLKELSDPAGAIIYTSRFQIVLVDDRECPVGRNGQGDA
;
A
#
# COMPACT_ATOMS: atom_id res chain seq x y z
N MET A 1 -5.59 22.34 7.14
CA MET A 1 -5.64 20.91 7.46
C MET A 1 -4.75 20.20 6.47
N GLU A 2 -3.85 19.34 6.94
CA GLU A 2 -2.92 18.60 6.09
C GLU A 2 -3.32 17.14 6.03
N VAL A 3 -3.15 16.52 4.86
CA VAL A 3 -3.29 15.07 4.69
C VAL A 3 -1.89 14.50 4.64
N VAL A 4 -1.57 13.64 5.62
CA VAL A 4 -0.24 13.06 5.77
C VAL A 4 -0.33 11.55 5.67
N LYS A 5 0.54 10.97 4.86
CA LYS A 5 0.77 9.53 4.84
C LYS A 5 1.92 9.21 5.80
N VAL A 6 1.67 8.36 6.78
CA VAL A 6 2.67 7.91 7.74
C VAL A 6 2.74 6.38 7.68
N GLY A 7 3.96 5.84 7.70
CA GLY A 7 4.15 4.40 7.54
C GLY A 7 5.52 4.08 6.93
N GLY A 8 5.67 2.83 6.50
CA GLY A 8 6.84 2.40 5.73
C GLY A 8 6.83 2.94 4.29
N PRO A 9 7.95 2.79 3.58
CA PRO A 9 8.04 3.18 2.17
C PRO A 9 7.04 2.42 1.29
N VAL A 10 6.68 3.00 0.15
CA VAL A 10 5.74 2.38 -0.81
C VAL A 10 6.51 1.46 -1.76
N TYR A 11 6.01 0.25 -1.94
CA TYR A 11 6.56 -0.75 -2.87
C TYR A 11 5.53 -1.11 -3.94
N ARG A 12 5.99 -1.66 -5.07
CA ARG A 12 5.12 -2.18 -6.13
C ARG A 12 4.62 -3.60 -5.77
N ILE A 13 3.81 -3.70 -4.73
CA ILE A 13 3.28 -4.96 -4.19
C ILE A 13 1.75 -4.96 -4.30
N GLY A 14 1.15 -6.12 -4.59
CA GLY A 14 -0.31 -6.25 -4.60
C GLY A 14 -1.01 -5.48 -5.72
N VAL A 15 -0.28 -5.09 -6.78
CA VAL A 15 -0.86 -4.32 -7.89
C VAL A 15 -1.89 -5.19 -8.62
N GLY A 16 -3.14 -4.71 -8.68
CA GLY A 16 -4.24 -5.48 -9.26
C GLY A 16 -4.86 -6.52 -8.32
N GLY A 17 -4.34 -6.69 -7.09
CA GLY A 17 -4.83 -7.70 -6.15
C GLY A 17 -6.32 -7.58 -5.81
N GLY A 18 -6.87 -6.35 -5.73
CA GLY A 18 -8.30 -6.14 -5.49
C GLY A 18 -9.22 -6.56 -6.66
N ALA A 19 -8.71 -6.52 -7.89
CA ALA A 19 -9.42 -7.03 -9.07
C ALA A 19 -9.23 -8.55 -9.23
N ALA A 20 -8.06 -9.07 -8.89
CA ALA A 20 -7.79 -10.51 -8.90
C ALA A 20 -8.66 -11.27 -7.89
N SER A 21 -8.80 -10.73 -6.67
CA SER A 21 -9.64 -11.33 -5.61
C SER A 21 -11.13 -11.39 -5.93
N SER A 22 -11.60 -10.64 -6.93
CA SER A 22 -13.01 -10.62 -7.36
C SER A 22 -13.31 -11.53 -8.56
N VAL A 23 -12.29 -11.96 -9.32
CA VAL A 23 -12.45 -12.73 -10.57
C VAL A 23 -12.13 -14.23 -10.42
N GLN A 24 -11.41 -14.65 -9.36
CA GLN A 24 -11.02 -16.05 -9.10
C GLN A 24 -12.18 -17.03 -8.78
N VAL A 25 -13.44 -16.67 -9.03
CA VAL A 25 -14.61 -17.57 -8.91
C VAL A 25 -14.85 -18.39 -10.19
N GLN A 26 -14.21 -18.08 -11.32
CA GLN A 26 -14.30 -18.88 -12.54
C GLN A 26 -12.94 -19.51 -12.87
N GLY A 27 -12.81 -20.78 -12.48
CA GLY A 27 -11.62 -21.59 -12.71
C GLY A 27 -11.38 -21.85 -14.19
N ASP A 28 -10.45 -21.10 -14.76
CA ASP A 28 -9.66 -21.55 -15.90
C ASP A 28 -8.19 -21.36 -15.53
N ASN A 29 -7.61 -22.43 -14.97
CA ASN A 29 -6.24 -22.48 -14.47
C ASN A 29 -5.25 -22.54 -15.65
N THR A 30 -5.07 -21.44 -16.38
CA THR A 30 -3.78 -21.21 -17.02
C THR A 30 -2.77 -20.92 -15.92
N SER A 31 -1.72 -21.74 -15.86
CA SER A 31 -0.70 -21.75 -14.81
C SER A 31 0.27 -20.55 -14.87
N ASP A 32 -0.26 -19.35 -15.10
CA ASP A 32 0.53 -18.14 -14.98
C ASP A 32 0.65 -17.78 -13.50
N LEU A 33 1.88 -17.67 -13.02
CA LEU A 33 2.17 -17.35 -11.63
C LEU A 33 1.61 -15.96 -11.29
N ASP A 34 0.59 -15.90 -10.44
CA ASP A 34 0.02 -14.64 -9.95
C ASP A 34 0.91 -14.02 -8.87
N PHE A 35 2.00 -13.38 -9.30
CA PHE A 35 2.86 -12.60 -8.42
C PHE A 35 2.15 -11.38 -7.83
N GLY A 36 1.03 -10.95 -8.40
CA GLY A 36 0.20 -9.87 -7.87
C GLY A 36 -0.49 -10.24 -6.55
N ALA A 37 -0.70 -11.54 -6.30
CA ALA A 37 -1.27 -12.03 -5.05
C ALA A 37 -0.25 -12.12 -3.88
N VAL A 38 1.05 -12.04 -4.16
CA VAL A 38 2.08 -12.14 -3.11
C VAL A 38 2.15 -10.85 -2.30
N GLN A 39 1.98 -10.98 -0.98
CA GLN A 39 1.98 -9.86 -0.04
C GLN A 39 3.26 -9.79 0.78
N ARG A 40 3.52 -8.62 1.37
CA ARG A 40 4.65 -8.38 2.27
C ARG A 40 4.17 -7.69 3.54
N GLY A 41 4.45 -8.30 4.68
CA GLY A 41 4.22 -7.72 6.01
C GLY A 41 5.50 -7.18 6.64
N ASP A 42 5.37 -6.11 7.42
CA ASP A 42 6.42 -5.58 8.29
C ASP A 42 5.81 -5.25 9.66
N PRO A 43 5.77 -6.22 10.59
CA PRO A 43 5.12 -6.05 11.89
C PRO A 43 5.86 -5.05 12.79
N GLU A 44 7.16 -4.84 12.58
CA GLU A 44 7.92 -3.84 13.34
C GLU A 44 7.46 -2.43 12.96
N MET A 45 7.28 -2.16 11.67
CA MET A 45 6.77 -0.88 11.18
C MET A 45 5.35 -0.60 11.68
N GLU A 46 4.48 -1.61 11.67
CA GLU A 46 3.11 -1.48 12.21
C GLU A 46 3.13 -1.16 13.70
N GLN A 47 4.00 -1.80 14.48
CA GLN A 47 4.13 -1.51 15.90
C GLN A 47 4.71 -0.11 16.17
N LYS A 48 5.60 0.40 15.32
CA LYS A 48 6.06 1.81 15.39
C LYS A 48 4.89 2.76 15.14
N MET A 49 4.03 2.47 14.17
CA MET A 49 2.83 3.27 13.89
C MET A 49 1.85 3.27 15.06
N ASN A 50 1.60 2.11 15.67
CA ASN A 50 0.77 2.01 16.86
C ASN A 50 1.27 2.92 18.00
N ARG A 51 2.59 2.96 18.23
CA ARG A 51 3.19 3.85 19.24
C ARG A 51 2.99 5.33 18.92
N VAL A 52 3.11 5.72 17.64
CA VAL A 52 2.87 7.12 17.21
C VAL A 52 1.41 7.51 17.44
N ILE A 53 0.47 6.68 17.00
CA ILE A 53 -0.97 6.94 17.18
C ILE A 53 -1.30 7.05 18.68
N ARG A 54 -0.78 6.14 19.49
CA ARG A 54 -0.97 6.15 20.94
C ARG A 54 -0.43 7.43 21.58
N ALA A 55 0.77 7.86 21.20
CA ALA A 55 1.35 9.11 21.69
C ALA A 55 0.51 10.34 21.31
N CYS A 56 -0.07 10.37 20.11
CA CYS A 56 -0.99 11.44 19.70
C CYS A 56 -2.27 11.46 20.54
N VAL A 57 -2.88 10.30 20.79
CA VAL A 57 -4.11 10.18 21.58
C VAL A 57 -3.88 10.55 23.05
N GLU A 58 -2.73 10.17 23.61
CA GLU A 58 -2.35 10.42 25.00
C GLU A 58 -1.68 11.79 25.21
N ALA A 59 -1.60 12.64 24.18
CA ALA A 59 -0.89 13.92 24.24
C ALA A 59 -1.56 14.92 25.21
N PRO A 60 -0.81 15.55 26.14
CA PRO A 60 -1.36 16.49 27.11
C PRO A 60 -2.03 17.73 26.50
N GLU A 61 -1.54 18.16 25.35
CA GLU A 61 -2.05 19.33 24.61
C GLU A 61 -3.28 18.99 23.74
N GLY A 62 -3.70 17.73 23.74
CA GLY A 62 -4.82 17.22 22.94
C GLY A 62 -4.36 16.45 21.69
N ASN A 63 -5.26 15.64 21.15
CA ASN A 63 -4.96 14.78 20.01
C ASN A 63 -4.90 15.58 18.70
N PRO A 64 -3.74 15.65 18.00
CA PRO A 64 -3.61 16.37 16.74
C PRO A 64 -4.27 15.63 15.55
N ILE A 65 -4.61 14.34 15.69
CA ILE A 65 -5.22 13.53 14.63
C ILE A 65 -6.70 13.85 14.55
N CYS A 66 -7.13 14.53 13.48
CA CYS A 66 -8.54 14.77 13.22
C CYS A 66 -9.27 13.55 12.63
N SER A 67 -8.57 12.78 11.78
CA SER A 67 -9.09 11.57 11.14
C SER A 67 -7.92 10.63 10.80
N LEU A 68 -8.17 9.33 10.81
CA LEU A 68 -7.22 8.28 10.50
C LEU A 68 -7.92 7.22 9.65
N HIS A 69 -7.27 6.75 8.60
CA HIS A 69 -7.76 5.65 7.75
C HIS A 69 -6.61 4.73 7.38
N ASP A 70 -6.81 3.43 7.51
CA ASP A 70 -5.82 2.43 7.10
C ASP A 70 -5.76 2.28 5.58
N GLN A 71 -4.65 1.79 5.08
CA GLN A 71 -4.47 1.52 3.66
C GLN A 71 -4.48 0.01 3.41
N GLY A 72 -5.57 -0.47 2.81
CA GLY A 72 -5.72 -1.84 2.33
C GLY A 72 -5.85 -1.92 0.81
N ALA A 73 -6.91 -2.60 0.35
CA ALA A 73 -7.21 -2.78 -1.06
C ALA A 73 -7.36 -1.45 -1.81
N GLY A 74 -6.89 -1.40 -3.07
CA GLY A 74 -6.88 -0.17 -3.87
C GLY A 74 -5.79 0.84 -3.47
N GLY A 75 -5.10 0.63 -2.34
CA GLY A 75 -3.95 1.44 -1.92
C GLY A 75 -4.26 2.94 -1.81
N ASN A 76 -3.30 3.78 -2.18
CA ASN A 76 -3.44 5.24 -2.17
C ASN A 76 -4.66 5.74 -2.95
N GLY A 77 -5.06 5.06 -4.03
CA GLY A 77 -6.19 5.47 -4.87
C GLY A 77 -7.54 5.34 -4.17
N ASN A 78 -7.67 4.42 -3.21
CA ASN A 78 -8.87 4.26 -2.41
C ASN A 78 -8.84 5.15 -1.16
N VAL A 79 -7.81 4.96 -0.32
CA VAL A 79 -7.74 5.59 1.01
C VAL A 79 -7.73 7.12 0.94
N LEU A 80 -7.03 7.71 -0.03
CA LEU A 80 -6.96 9.18 -0.13
C LEU A 80 -8.30 9.78 -0.57
N LYS A 81 -9.07 9.04 -1.37
CA LYS A 81 -10.41 9.47 -1.77
C LYS A 81 -11.36 9.38 -0.58
N GLU A 82 -11.38 8.24 0.11
CA GLU A 82 -12.23 8.02 1.29
C GLU A 82 -11.93 9.03 2.41
N LEU A 83 -10.64 9.27 2.68
CA LEU A 83 -10.21 10.22 3.72
C LEU A 83 -10.57 11.67 3.39
N SER A 84 -10.60 12.04 2.10
CA SER A 84 -10.81 13.43 1.67
C SER A 84 -12.27 13.73 1.32
N ASP A 85 -13.14 12.73 1.22
CA ASP A 85 -14.55 12.93 0.88
C ASP A 85 -15.33 13.56 2.06
N PRO A 86 -16.24 14.51 1.82
CA PRO A 86 -16.59 15.17 0.55
C PRO A 86 -15.77 16.44 0.26
N ALA A 87 -14.86 16.83 1.15
CA ALA A 87 -14.14 18.10 1.09
C ALA A 87 -13.15 18.21 -0.10
N GLY A 88 -12.63 17.08 -0.58
CA GLY A 88 -11.57 16.99 -1.58
C GLY A 88 -10.17 17.29 -1.02
N ALA A 89 -9.14 17.02 -1.82
CA ALA A 89 -7.75 17.32 -1.48
C ALA A 89 -6.89 17.48 -2.74
N ILE A 90 -5.84 18.32 -2.67
CA ILE A 90 -4.77 18.37 -3.67
C ILE A 90 -3.66 17.42 -3.22
N ILE A 91 -3.42 16.37 -4.00
CA ILE A 91 -2.42 15.35 -3.68
C ILE A 91 -1.19 15.52 -4.58
N TYR A 92 -0.04 15.76 -3.96
CA TYR A 92 1.25 15.84 -4.66
C TYR A 92 1.90 14.46 -4.73
N THR A 93 1.65 13.73 -5.82
CA THR A 93 2.19 12.38 -6.03
C THR A 93 3.72 12.34 -6.03
N SER A 94 4.37 13.44 -6.42
CA SER A 94 5.83 13.60 -6.38
C SER A 94 6.42 13.53 -4.97
N ARG A 95 5.60 13.65 -3.90
CA ARG A 95 6.04 13.52 -2.50
C ARG A 95 5.99 12.08 -1.99
N PHE A 96 5.48 11.13 -2.77
CA PHE A 96 5.50 9.72 -2.35
C PHE A 96 6.86 9.09 -2.66
N GLN A 97 7.52 8.59 -1.62
CA GLN A 97 8.76 7.82 -1.78
C GLN A 97 8.41 6.38 -2.16
N ILE A 98 8.59 6.07 -3.45
CA ILE A 98 8.49 4.71 -3.96
C ILE A 98 9.88 4.08 -3.90
N VAL A 99 9.99 2.95 -3.23
CA VAL A 99 11.18 2.11 -3.24
C VAL A 99 10.99 1.04 -4.30
N LEU A 100 11.80 1.12 -5.35
CA LEU A 100 11.93 0.05 -6.32
C LEU A 100 12.85 -1.00 -5.70
N VAL A 101 12.33 -2.21 -5.52
CA VAL A 101 13.19 -3.38 -5.33
C VAL A 101 13.79 -3.66 -6.71
N ASP A 102 15.11 -3.69 -6.82
CA ASP A 102 15.77 -3.99 -8.10
C ASP A 102 15.30 -5.38 -8.57
N ASP A 103 14.73 -5.46 -9.77
CA ASP A 103 14.33 -6.73 -10.39
C ASP A 103 15.52 -7.70 -10.54
N ARG A 104 16.76 -7.21 -10.46
CA ARG A 104 17.99 -8.02 -10.46
C ARG A 104 18.29 -8.72 -9.13
N GLU A 105 17.70 -8.28 -8.02
CA GLU A 105 17.83 -8.94 -6.70
C GLU A 105 16.63 -9.83 -6.37
N CYS A 106 15.61 -9.87 -7.24
CA CYS A 106 14.52 -10.81 -7.12
C CYS A 106 15.03 -12.23 -7.43
N PRO A 107 15.01 -13.19 -6.48
CA PRO A 107 15.51 -14.56 -6.72
C PRO A 107 14.65 -15.35 -7.71
N VAL A 108 13.48 -14.83 -8.07
CA VAL A 108 12.56 -15.45 -9.02
C VAL A 108 12.94 -14.96 -10.42
N GLY A 109 13.82 -15.75 -11.05
CA GLY A 109 14.50 -15.43 -12.29
C GLY A 109 13.57 -15.11 -13.47
N ARG A 110 14.12 -14.29 -14.35
CA ARG A 110 13.68 -14.08 -15.73
C ARG A 110 13.36 -15.41 -16.40
N ASN A 111 12.09 -15.67 -16.70
CA ASN A 111 11.69 -16.61 -17.74
C ASN A 111 10.57 -15.93 -18.52
N GLY A 112 10.91 -15.28 -19.63
CA GLY A 112 9.92 -14.57 -20.45
C GLY A 112 10.45 -13.81 -21.66
N GLN A 113 11.77 -13.61 -21.81
CA GLN A 113 12.35 -13.17 -23.08
C GLN A 113 13.10 -14.35 -23.70
N GLY A 114 12.50 -14.93 -24.75
CA GLY A 114 13.20 -15.81 -25.66
C GLY A 114 14.25 -15.02 -26.43
N ASP A 115 15.50 -15.46 -26.32
CA ASP A 115 16.54 -15.20 -27.29
C ASP A 115 16.68 -16.46 -28.18
N ALA A 116 16.42 -16.26 -29.48
CA ALA A 116 16.58 -17.19 -30.62
C ALA A 116 15.62 -18.38 -30.75
#